data_AF-A0AAN9KL83-F1
#
_entry.id   AF-A0AAN9KL83-F1
#
_cell.length_a   1.000
_cell.length_b   1.000
_cell.length_c   1.000
_cell.angle_alpha   90.00
_cell.angle_beta   90.00
_cell.angle_gamma   90.00
#
_symmetry.space_group_name_H-M   'P 1'
#
loop_
_entity.id
_entity.type
_entity.pdbx_description
1 polymer ?
#
loop_
_entity_poly.entity_id
_entity_poly.type
_entity_poly.pdbx_seq_one_letter_code
_entity_poly.pdbx_strand_id
1 'polypeptide(L)'
;MLFGADPPNFYVLHYLGMKPWLCFRDYDCNWNADIFDEFASDVAHERWWKVHDAMPEVLQQFCLLKSKQKAQLEWDRREAESAKYSDGHWRIEVKDTRLKKYWGETNWTDDTLATNNGFPIFLPMLWGFLCLGLGLFLSQK
;
A
#
# COMPACT_ATOMS: atom_id res chain seq x y z
N MET A 1 -4.86 -11.59 -20.25
CA MET A 1 -4.73 -11.66 -18.78
C MET A 1 -6.00 -11.08 -18.16
N LEU A 2 -6.69 -11.80 -17.28
CA LEU A 2 -8.01 -11.38 -16.74
C LEU A 2 -7.96 -9.97 -16.10
N PHE A 3 -6.89 -9.68 -15.36
CA PHE A 3 -6.63 -8.38 -14.73
C PHE A 3 -6.17 -7.28 -15.69
N GLY A 4 -5.87 -7.56 -16.96
CA GLY A 4 -5.39 -6.56 -17.92
C GLY A 4 -6.48 -6.00 -18.84
N ALA A 5 -7.73 -6.47 -18.74
CA ALA A 5 -8.81 -6.06 -19.64
C ALA A 5 -9.27 -4.62 -19.38
N ASP A 6 -9.54 -3.89 -20.46
CA ASP A 6 -10.15 -2.56 -20.47
C ASP A 6 -11.37 -2.54 -21.42
N PRO A 7 -12.62 -2.45 -20.92
CA PRO A 7 -12.98 -2.33 -19.51
C PRO A 7 -12.71 -3.62 -18.71
N PRO A 8 -12.58 -3.55 -17.37
CA PRO A 8 -12.43 -4.71 -16.50
C PRO A 8 -13.53 -5.77 -16.69
N ASN A 9 -13.15 -7.04 -16.83
CA ASN A 9 -14.09 -8.17 -16.91
C ASN A 9 -14.62 -8.64 -15.54
N PHE A 10 -14.23 -7.98 -14.45
CA PHE A 10 -14.70 -8.25 -13.08
C PHE A 10 -14.99 -6.94 -12.35
N TYR A 11 -16.00 -6.98 -11.47
CA TYR A 11 -16.52 -5.80 -10.77
C TYR A 11 -15.94 -5.61 -9.36
N VAL A 12 -15.27 -6.62 -8.81
CA VAL A 12 -14.70 -6.59 -7.46
C VAL A 12 -13.36 -7.29 -7.48
N LEU A 13 -12.37 -6.69 -6.82
CA LEU A 13 -11.05 -7.26 -6.59
C LEU A 13 -10.80 -7.33 -5.09
N HIS A 14 -10.62 -8.54 -4.58
CA HIS A 14 -10.27 -8.76 -3.18
C HIS A 14 -8.76 -9.00 -3.07
N TYR A 15 -8.03 -8.07 -2.46
CA TYR A 15 -6.60 -8.20 -2.24
C TYR A 15 -6.34 -9.13 -1.06
N LEU A 16 -5.81 -10.33 -1.32
CA LEU A 16 -5.26 -11.23 -0.30
C LEU A 16 -3.76 -10.89 -0.08
N GLY A 17 -3.12 -11.56 0.89
CA GLY A 17 -1.72 -11.25 1.24
C GLY A 17 -1.52 -9.81 1.74
N MET A 18 -0.35 -9.26 1.41
CA MET A 18 0.02 -7.87 1.69
C MET A 18 -0.82 -6.92 0.85
N LYS A 19 -1.34 -5.88 1.52
CA LYS A 19 -2.22 -4.92 0.88
C LYS A 19 -1.43 -3.92 0.03
N PRO A 20 -1.92 -3.50 -1.15
CA PRO A 20 -1.19 -2.60 -2.05
C PRO A 20 -0.67 -1.31 -1.38
N TRP A 21 -1.46 -0.71 -0.48
CA TRP A 21 -1.05 0.49 0.25
C TRP A 21 0.09 0.28 1.25
N LEU A 22 0.30 -0.97 1.68
CA LEU A 22 1.38 -1.35 2.59
C LEU A 22 2.68 -1.68 1.85
N CYS A 23 2.62 -1.98 0.55
CA CYS A 23 3.78 -2.14 -0.32
C CYS A 23 4.21 -0.78 -0.90
N PHE A 24 5.33 -0.74 -1.63
CA PHE A 24 5.69 0.43 -2.42
C PHE A 24 4.77 0.61 -3.61
N ARG A 25 4.70 1.83 -4.14
CA ARG A 25 3.72 2.18 -5.18
C ARG A 25 3.90 1.39 -6.46
N ASP A 26 5.14 1.22 -6.85
CA ASP A 26 5.56 0.65 -8.12
C ASP A 26 6.21 -0.72 -7.95
N TYR A 27 5.98 -1.37 -6.80
CA TYR A 27 6.53 -2.68 -6.47
C TYR A 27 5.55 -3.45 -5.58
N ASP A 28 5.01 -4.55 -6.09
CA ASP A 28 4.14 -5.43 -5.32
C ASP A 28 5.01 -6.26 -4.35
N CYS A 29 4.89 -5.97 -3.06
CA CYS A 29 5.72 -6.62 -2.04
C CYS A 29 5.32 -8.07 -1.77
N ASN A 30 4.21 -8.57 -2.32
CA ASN A 30 3.85 -9.98 -2.24
C ASN A 30 4.89 -10.89 -2.93
N TRP A 31 5.61 -10.39 -3.95
CA TRP A 31 6.70 -11.13 -4.61
C TRP A 31 7.91 -11.41 -3.70
N ASN A 32 8.01 -10.77 -2.53
CA ASN A 32 9.15 -10.95 -1.63
C ASN A 32 9.04 -12.18 -0.70
N ALA A 33 7.89 -12.85 -0.68
CA ALA A 33 7.64 -13.98 0.21
C ALA A 33 6.86 -15.08 -0.50
N ASP A 34 7.39 -16.30 -0.46
CA ASP A 34 6.79 -17.50 -1.05
C ASP A 34 5.33 -17.74 -0.66
N ILE A 35 4.95 -17.48 0.61
CA ILE A 35 3.58 -17.61 1.11
C ILE A 35 2.59 -16.62 0.45
N PHE A 36 3.08 -15.56 -0.20
CA PHE A 36 2.25 -14.55 -0.84
C PHE A 36 2.35 -14.55 -2.37
N ASP A 37 3.16 -15.41 -2.96
CA ASP A 37 3.39 -15.48 -4.42
C ASP A 37 2.07 -15.70 -5.18
N GLU A 38 1.17 -16.53 -4.66
CA GLU A 38 -0.17 -16.76 -5.26
C GLU A 38 -1.08 -15.53 -5.27
N PHE A 39 -0.77 -14.51 -4.46
CA PHE A 39 -1.51 -13.26 -4.39
C PHE A 39 -0.80 -12.11 -5.12
N ALA A 40 0.43 -12.33 -5.58
CA ALA A 40 1.23 -11.30 -6.23
C ALA A 40 0.73 -11.04 -7.66
N SER A 41 0.54 -9.76 -8.01
CA SER A 41 0.08 -9.35 -9.33
C SER A 41 0.30 -7.86 -9.55
N ASP A 42 1.31 -7.53 -10.36
CA ASP A 42 1.64 -6.15 -10.72
C ASP A 42 0.44 -5.39 -11.30
N VAL A 43 -0.37 -6.08 -12.10
CA VAL A 43 -1.56 -5.51 -12.73
C VAL A 43 -2.64 -5.20 -11.69
N ALA A 44 -2.83 -6.07 -10.69
CA ALA A 44 -3.76 -5.82 -9.60
C ALA A 44 -3.26 -4.68 -8.70
N HIS A 45 -1.96 -4.66 -8.40
CA HIS A 45 -1.30 -3.62 -7.63
C HIS A 45 -1.44 -2.24 -8.29
N GLU A 46 -1.14 -2.15 -9.59
CA GLU A 46 -1.29 -0.93 -10.39
C GLU A 46 -2.75 -0.43 -10.38
N ARG A 47 -3.73 -1.33 -10.46
CA ARG A 47 -5.15 -0.98 -10.40
C ARG A 47 -5.53 -0.33 -9.07
N TRP A 48 -4.99 -0.80 -7.95
CA TRP A 48 -5.22 -0.13 -6.67
C TRP A 48 -4.68 1.30 -6.68
N TRP A 49 -3.50 1.50 -7.26
CA TRP A 49 -2.89 2.83 -7.35
C TRP A 49 -3.67 3.81 -8.22
N LYS A 50 -4.40 3.33 -9.24
CA LYS A 50 -5.36 4.17 -9.99
C LYS A 50 -6.51 4.67 -9.10
N VAL A 51 -7.01 3.82 -8.19
CA VAL A 51 -8.01 4.24 -7.20
C VAL A 51 -7.41 5.26 -6.25
N HIS A 52 -6.20 5.01 -5.74
CA HIS A 52 -5.49 5.95 -4.89
C HIS A 52 -5.31 7.32 -5.53
N ASP A 53 -4.91 7.37 -6.80
CA ASP A 53 -4.69 8.63 -7.52
C ASP A 53 -5.98 9.42 -7.74
N ALA A 54 -7.11 8.73 -7.82
CA ALA A 54 -8.43 9.37 -7.90
C ALA A 54 -8.95 9.85 -6.53
N MET A 55 -8.34 9.41 -5.41
CA MET A 55 -8.74 9.88 -4.08
C MET A 55 -8.30 11.34 -3.86
N PRO A 56 -9.09 12.15 -3.13
CA PRO A 56 -8.65 13.47 -2.67
C PRO A 56 -7.32 13.42 -1.90
N GLU A 57 -6.48 14.44 -2.05
CA GLU A 57 -5.13 14.49 -1.44
C GLU A 57 -5.15 14.29 0.09
N VAL A 58 -6.19 14.80 0.76
CA VAL A 58 -6.43 14.61 2.20
C VAL A 58 -6.63 13.14 2.60
N LEU A 59 -7.05 12.27 1.67
CA LEU A 59 -7.16 10.83 1.91
C LEU A 59 -5.85 10.11 1.59
N GLN A 60 -5.14 10.55 0.55
CA GLN A 60 -3.85 9.98 0.15
C GLN A 60 -2.79 10.07 1.28
N GLN A 61 -2.85 11.10 2.13
CA GLN A 61 -1.93 11.24 3.26
C GLN A 61 -2.00 10.06 4.26
N PHE A 62 -3.15 9.40 4.39
CA PHE A 62 -3.30 8.23 5.27
C PHE A 62 -2.63 6.97 4.69
N CYS A 63 -2.22 7.00 3.42
CA CYS A 63 -1.51 5.93 2.74
C CYS A 63 0.02 6.09 2.76
N LEU A 64 0.55 7.05 3.52
CA LEU A 64 1.98 7.23 3.68
C LEU A 64 2.61 6.10 4.52
N LEU A 65 3.85 5.74 4.17
CA LEU A 65 4.60 4.69 4.85
C LEU A 65 5.42 5.28 6.00
N LYS A 66 5.35 4.65 7.18
CA LYS A 66 6.26 4.95 8.30
C LYS A 66 7.68 4.51 7.93
N SER A 67 8.71 5.17 8.46
CA SER A 67 10.11 4.82 8.15
C SER A 67 10.47 3.38 8.50
N LYS A 68 9.98 2.86 9.64
CA LYS A 68 10.14 1.43 10.01
C LYS A 68 9.57 0.49 8.94
N GLN A 69 8.42 0.82 8.37
CA GLN A 69 7.79 0.00 7.34
C GLN A 69 8.58 0.05 6.03
N LYS A 70 9.07 1.23 5.62
CA LYS A 70 9.96 1.35 4.45
C LYS A 70 11.21 0.49 4.60
N ALA A 71 11.82 0.52 5.79
CA ALA A 71 12.99 -0.30 6.10
C ALA A 71 12.67 -1.79 6.03
N GLN A 72 11.50 -2.21 6.53
CA GLN A 72 11.04 -3.60 6.44
C GLN A 72 10.83 -4.04 4.98
N LEU A 73 10.15 -3.23 4.16
CA LEU A 73 9.91 -3.56 2.74
C LEU A 73 11.22 -3.74 1.96
N GLU A 74 12.21 -2.87 2.22
CA GLU A 74 13.53 -2.96 1.59
C GLU A 74 14.35 -4.13 2.13
N TRP A 75 14.21 -4.47 3.41
CA TRP A 75 14.78 -5.69 3.98
C TRP A 75 14.21 -6.93 3.29
N ASP A 76 12.88 -7.04 3.20
CA ASP A 76 12.20 -8.18 2.58
C ASP A 76 12.61 -8.35 1.11
N ARG A 77 12.77 -7.24 0.37
CA ARG A 77 13.26 -7.26 -1.01
C ARG A 77 14.68 -7.83 -1.12
N ARG A 78 15.57 -7.47 -0.18
CA ARG A 78 16.97 -7.98 -0.14
C ARG A 78 17.05 -9.44 0.27
N GLU A 79 16.15 -9.89 1.16
CA GLU A 79 16.05 -11.30 1.50
C GLU A 79 15.61 -12.13 0.28
N ALA A 80 14.64 -11.64 -0.51
CA ALA A 80 14.26 -12.27 -1.78
C ALA A 80 15.41 -12.31 -2.81
N GLU A 81 16.21 -11.25 -2.90
CA GLU A 81 17.44 -11.21 -3.69
C GLU A 81 18.48 -12.24 -3.22
N SER A 82 18.75 -12.28 -1.91
CA SER A 82 19.70 -13.21 -1.28
C SER A 82 19.29 -14.66 -1.50
N ALA A 83 17.98 -14.94 -1.38
CA ALA A 83 17.37 -16.23 -1.64
C ALA A 83 17.24 -16.56 -3.14
N LYS A 84 17.56 -15.62 -4.03
CA LYS A 84 17.51 -15.77 -5.50
C LYS A 84 16.15 -16.22 -6.00
N TYR A 85 15.10 -15.56 -5.51
CA TYR A 85 13.73 -15.76 -5.97
C TYR A 85 13.66 -15.72 -7.51
N SER A 86 13.01 -16.74 -8.08
CA SER A 86 13.11 -17.08 -9.51
C SER A 86 12.30 -16.16 -10.42
N ASP A 87 11.26 -15.53 -9.89
CA ASP A 87 10.47 -14.48 -10.56
C ASP A 87 11.33 -13.24 -10.89
N GLY A 88 12.39 -13.00 -10.11
CA GLY A 88 13.33 -11.92 -10.32
C GLY A 88 12.78 -10.52 -10.01
N HIS A 89 11.62 -10.42 -9.35
CA HIS A 89 10.93 -9.18 -9.05
C HIS A 89 11.75 -8.25 -8.16
N TRP A 90 12.57 -8.82 -7.26
CA TRP A 90 13.53 -8.10 -6.42
C TRP A 90 14.51 -7.19 -7.19
N ARG A 91 14.69 -7.40 -8.50
CA ARG A 91 15.54 -6.55 -9.36
C ARG A 91 14.91 -5.22 -9.75
N ILE A 92 13.61 -5.05 -9.52
CA ILE A 92 12.89 -3.83 -9.90
C ILE A 92 13.37 -2.67 -9.02
N GLU A 93 13.74 -1.58 -9.67
CA GLU A 93 14.10 -0.34 -9.00
C GLU A 93 12.83 0.34 -8.47
N VAL A 94 12.75 0.50 -7.14
CA VAL A 94 11.63 1.18 -6.48
C VAL A 94 11.76 2.71 -6.62
N LYS A 95 10.75 3.35 -7.19
CA LYS A 95 10.65 4.80 -7.47
C LYS A 95 9.53 5.48 -6.70
N ASP A 96 8.90 4.77 -5.77
CA ASP A 96 7.85 5.30 -4.91
C ASP A 96 8.24 6.63 -4.25
N THR A 97 7.48 7.68 -4.57
CA THR A 97 7.70 9.04 -4.05
C THR A 97 7.55 9.13 -2.53
N ARG A 98 6.82 8.20 -1.91
CA ARG A 98 6.67 8.10 -0.45
C ARG A 98 7.98 7.77 0.25
N LEU A 99 9.00 7.24 -0.45
CA LEU A 99 10.33 7.04 0.12
C LEU A 99 10.89 8.34 0.71
N LYS A 100 10.70 9.47 0.02
CA LYS A 100 11.18 10.80 0.44
C LYS A 100 10.28 11.50 1.47
N LYS A 101 9.06 11.00 1.69
CA LYS A 101 8.09 11.61 2.62
C LYS A 101 8.18 10.96 4.00
N TYR A 102 8.47 11.71 5.05
CA TYR A 102 8.47 11.18 6.42
C TYR A 102 7.07 11.27 7.01
N TRP A 103 6.54 10.14 7.48
CA TRP A 103 5.25 10.09 8.17
C TRP A 103 5.42 9.64 9.61
N GLY A 104 5.05 10.52 10.56
CA GLY A 104 4.94 10.17 11.97
C GLY A 104 6.25 10.06 12.76
N GLU A 105 7.31 10.78 12.37
CA GLU A 105 8.58 10.85 13.13
C GLU A 105 8.85 12.21 13.79
N THR A 106 7.95 13.18 13.63
CA THR A 106 7.83 14.25 14.61
C THR A 106 7.25 13.64 15.88
N ASN A 107 7.91 13.83 17.02
CA ASN A 107 7.35 13.50 18.35
C ASN A 107 5.87 13.90 18.38
N TRP A 108 4.95 12.94 18.27
CA TRP A 108 3.50 13.18 18.34
C TRP A 108 3.06 13.37 19.80
N THR A 109 3.86 14.14 20.55
CA THR A 109 3.46 14.86 21.75
C THR A 109 3.28 16.35 21.44
N ASP A 110 2.94 16.72 20.20
CA ASP A 110 2.21 17.96 19.99
C ASP A 110 0.71 17.67 20.12
N ASP A 111 0.28 17.67 21.39
CA ASP A 111 -1.08 17.59 21.90
C ASP A 111 -2.03 18.70 21.38
N THR A 112 -1.61 19.50 20.40
CA THR A 112 -2.33 20.71 19.98
C THR A 112 -3.42 20.46 18.93
N LEU A 113 -3.57 19.23 18.42
CA LEU A 113 -4.77 18.80 17.67
C LEU A 113 -5.70 17.89 18.49
N ALA A 114 -5.29 17.43 19.66
CA ALA A 114 -6.06 16.53 20.52
C ALA A 114 -7.07 17.25 21.43
N THR A 115 -6.96 18.57 21.57
CA THR A 115 -7.71 19.32 22.59
C THR A 115 -9.08 19.84 22.19
N ASN A 116 -9.59 19.56 20.97
CA ASN A 116 -10.94 20.02 20.62
C ASN A 116 -11.94 19.00 20.10
N ASN A 117 -11.61 17.74 19.86
CA ASN A 117 -12.63 16.72 19.61
C ASN A 117 -12.10 15.34 20.02
N GLY A 118 -12.56 14.82 21.15
CA GLY A 118 -12.11 13.56 21.72
C GLY A 118 -12.20 12.40 20.71
N PHE A 119 -11.06 11.81 20.38
CA PHE A 119 -10.99 10.53 19.67
C PHE A 119 -9.99 9.60 20.38
N PRO A 120 -10.46 8.51 21.01
CA PRO A 120 -9.65 7.64 21.85
C PRO A 120 -8.82 6.67 21.00
N ILE A 121 -7.56 6.45 21.38
CA ILE A 121 -6.69 5.23 21.42
C ILE A 121 -6.88 4.03 20.45
N PHE A 122 -7.80 4.04 19.48
CA PHE A 122 -8.03 2.99 18.46
C PHE A 122 -7.36 3.28 17.10
N LEU A 123 -6.41 4.21 17.05
CA LEU A 123 -5.98 4.85 15.82
C LEU A 123 -5.32 3.95 14.75
N PRO A 124 -4.41 2.98 15.00
CA PRO A 124 -3.70 2.30 13.91
C PRO A 124 -4.62 1.57 12.92
N MET A 125 -5.73 1.01 13.42
CA MET A 125 -6.69 0.26 12.61
C MET A 125 -7.53 1.20 11.73
N LEU A 126 -7.97 2.33 12.28
CA LEU A 126 -8.74 3.36 11.56
C LEU A 126 -7.95 3.98 10.39
N TRP A 127 -6.62 4.04 10.51
CA TRP A 127 -5.77 4.64 9.48
C TRP A 127 -5.63 3.73 8.26
N GLY A 128 -5.52 2.42 8.50
CA GLY A 128 -5.67 1.41 7.45
C GLY A 128 -7.04 1.49 6.78
N PHE A 129 -8.11 1.67 7.56
CA PHE A 129 -9.47 1.88 7.03
C PHE A 129 -9.63 3.16 6.20
N LEU A 130 -8.93 4.24 6.55
CA LEU A 130 -8.94 5.49 5.79
C LEU A 130 -8.17 5.36 4.47
N CYS A 131 -7.05 4.65 4.44
CA CYS A 131 -6.35 4.33 3.19
C CYS A 131 -7.09 3.29 2.34
N LEU A 132 -7.79 2.35 2.99
CA LEU A 132 -8.73 1.42 2.36
C LEU A 132 -9.87 2.13 1.63
N GLY A 133 -10.12 3.40 1.96
CA GLY A 133 -11.16 4.24 1.38
C GLY A 133 -12.43 3.44 1.11
N LEU A 134 -13.00 2.76 2.13
CA LEU A 134 -14.20 1.91 2.02
C LEU A 134 -14.37 1.33 0.60
N GLY A 135 -13.60 0.30 0.26
CA GLY A 135 -13.65 -0.42 -1.03
C GLY A 135 -15.00 -1.08 -1.34
N LEU A 136 -16.04 -0.27 -1.48
CA LEU A 136 -17.37 -0.53 -1.99
C LEU A 136 -17.67 0.69 -2.87
N PHE A 137 -18.05 0.44 -4.12
CA PHE A 137 -18.22 1.40 -5.21
C PHE A 137 -16.98 1.67 -6.06
N LEU A 138 -16.62 0.68 -6.88
CA LEU A 138 -16.59 0.98 -8.31
C LEU A 138 -18.02 1.40 -8.72
N SER A 139 -18.37 2.68 -8.52
CA SER A 139 -19.54 3.26 -9.18
C SER A 139 -19.14 3.44 -10.63
N GLN A 140 -19.47 2.43 -11.42
CA GLN A 140 -19.54 2.51 -12.87
C GLN A 140 -20.50 3.65 -13.22
N LYS A 141 -19.96 4.72 -13.80
CA LYS A 141 -20.68 5.55 -14.76
C LYS A 141 -19.87 5.60 -16.04
#